data_AF-A0A378QW57-F1
#
_entry.id   AF-A0A378QW57-F1
#
_cell.length_a   1.000
_cell.length_b   1.000
_cell.length_c   1.000
_cell.angle_alpha   90.00
_cell.angle_beta   90.00
_cell.angle_gamma   90.00
#
_symmetry.space_group_name_H-M   'P 1'
#
loop_
_entity.id
_entity.type
_entity.pdbx_description
1 polymer ?
#
loop_
_entity_poly.entity_id
_entity_poly.type
_entity_poly.pdbx_seq_one_letter_code
_entity_poly.pdbx_strand_id
1 'polypeptide(L)' 'MTFPKIISGGQTGVDRGALDGALNKGVACGGHCPEDRRAEDGVIDDKYLLTSLKGAGYP' A
#
# COMPACT_ATOMS: atom_id res chain seq x y z
N MET A 1 23.83 -1.95 4.99
CA MET A 1 23.19 -1.13 3.96
C MET A 1 21.69 -1.05 4.24
N THR A 2 21.14 0.14 4.46
CA THR A 2 19.69 0.33 4.62
C THR A 2 19.07 0.41 3.23
N PHE A 3 18.29 -0.59 2.84
CA PHE A 3 17.46 -0.48 1.64
C PHE A 3 16.32 0.51 1.90
N PRO A 4 16.02 1.42 0.96
CA PRO A 4 14.92 2.36 1.12
C PRO A 4 13.59 1.61 1.17
N LYS A 5 12.66 2.13 1.99
CA LYS A 5 11.30 1.60 2.12
C LYS A 5 10.49 1.94 0.87
N ILE A 6 9.80 0.97 0.29
CA ILE A 6 8.83 1.20 -0.80
C ILE A 6 7.55 1.79 -0.20
N ILE A 7 7.08 2.90 -0.77
CA ILE A 7 5.87 3.60 -0.34
C ILE A 7 4.85 3.62 -1.49
N SER A 8 3.61 3.22 -1.22
CA SER A 8 2.52 3.17 -2.20
C SER A 8 1.15 3.44 -1.57
N GLY A 9 0.15 3.80 -2.41
CA GLY A 9 -1.25 4.03 -2.01
C GLY A 9 -2.08 2.76 -1.83
N GLY A 10 -1.58 1.62 -2.33
CA GLY A 10 -2.27 0.34 -2.26
C GLY A 10 -3.37 0.14 -3.31
N GLN A 11 -3.46 0.99 -4.33
CA GLN A 11 -4.41 0.83 -5.43
C GLN A 11 -4.15 -0.46 -6.24
N THR A 12 -5.15 -0.88 -7.02
CA THR A 12 -5.02 -1.86 -8.09
C THR A 12 -3.84 -1.57 -9.04
N GLY A 13 -3.29 -2.63 -9.63
CA GLY A 13 -2.22 -2.50 -10.62
C GLY A 13 -0.85 -2.22 -9.99
N VAL A 14 -0.23 -1.11 -10.37
CA VAL A 14 1.19 -0.83 -10.09
C VAL A 14 1.48 -0.70 -8.60
N ASP A 15 0.57 -0.10 -7.84
CA ASP A 15 0.72 0.14 -6.41
C ASP A 15 0.88 -1.18 -5.65
N ARG A 16 -0.07 -2.09 -5.88
CA ARG A 16 -0.05 -3.40 -5.26
C ARG A 16 1.07 -4.30 -5.79
N GLY A 17 1.41 -4.19 -7.08
CA GLY A 17 2.57 -4.88 -7.65
C GLY A 17 3.90 -4.48 -7.00
N ALA A 18 4.08 -3.19 -6.70
CA ALA A 18 5.26 -2.70 -5.99
C ALA A 18 5.33 -3.25 -4.55
N LEU A 19 4.19 -3.26 -3.86
CA LEU A 19 4.09 -3.80 -2.50
C LEU A 19 4.31 -5.33 -2.46
N ASP A 20 3.72 -6.07 -3.39
CA ASP A 20 3.91 -7.53 -3.51
C ASP A 20 5.36 -7.90 -3.82
N GLY A 21 6.01 -7.13 -4.70
CA GLY A 21 7.43 -7.29 -5.00
C GLY A 21 8.32 -7.03 -3.78
N ALA A 22 7.98 -5.99 -2.99
CA ALA A 22 8.69 -5.68 -1.76
C ALA A 22 8.58 -6.81 -0.74
N LEU A 23 7.35 -7.28 -0.48
CA LEU A 23 7.07 -8.39 0.44
C LEU A 23 7.79 -9.66 0.00
N ASN A 24 7.77 -10.01 -1.29
CA ASN A 24 8.48 -11.17 -1.83
C ASN A 24 10.00 -11.09 -1.67
N LYS A 25 10.57 -9.88 -1.72
CA LYS A 25 12.01 -9.67 -1.59
C LYS A 25 12.45 -9.36 -0.16
N GLY A 26 11.53 -9.34 0.80
CA GLY A 26 11.82 -8.95 2.18
C GLY A 26 12.28 -7.49 2.31
N VAL A 27 11.91 -6.64 1.35
CA VAL A 27 12.19 -5.20 1.37
C VAL A 27 11.09 -4.53 2.18
N ALA A 28 11.46 -3.58 3.05
CA ALA A 28 10.50 -2.82 3.82
C ALA A 28 9.52 -2.09 2.89
N CYS A 29 8.21 -2.24 3.13
CA CYS A 29 7.17 -1.54 2.38
C CYS A 29 6.07 -1.00 3.29
N GLY A 30 5.25 -0.10 2.74
CA GLY A 30 4.07 0.43 3.40
C GLY A 30 3.55 1.65 2.64
N GLY A 31 2.87 2.55 3.34
CA GLY A 31 2.38 3.79 2.75
C GLY A 31 1.07 4.22 3.39
N HIS A 32 0.24 4.91 2.63
CA HIS A 32 -1.00 5.48 3.14
C HIS A 32 -2.17 5.09 2.26
N CYS A 33 -3.30 4.77 2.86
CA CYS A 33 -4.53 4.43 2.15
C CYS A 33 -5.73 5.22 2.72
N PRO A 34 -6.87 5.25 1.99
CA PRO A 34 -8.13 5.75 2.52
C PRO A 34 -8.52 5.08 3.84
N GLU A 35 -9.38 5.74 4.63
CA GLU A 35 -9.84 5.20 5.93
C GLU A 35 -10.56 3.85 5.78
N ASP A 36 -11.33 3.68 4.69
CA ASP A 36 -12.01 2.44 4.33
C ASP A 36 -11.11 1.45 3.59
N ARG A 37 -9.82 1.77 3.43
CA ARG A 37 -8.83 0.99 2.68
C ARG A 37 -9.33 0.63 1.28
N ARG A 38 -10.10 1.50 0.63
CA ARG A 38 -10.70 1.23 -0.67
C ARG A 38 -9.69 1.31 -1.80
N ALA A 39 -9.72 0.30 -2.65
CA ALA A 39 -9.13 0.20 -3.99
C ALA A 39 -10.24 -0.10 -5.02
N GLU A 40 -9.94 -0.01 -6.32
CA GLU A 40 -10.92 -0.26 -7.39
C GLU A 40 -11.48 -1.69 -7.38
N ASP A 41 -10.73 -2.66 -6.86
CA ASP A 41 -11.14 -4.06 -6.77
C ASP A 41 -11.61 -4.49 -5.38
N GLY A 42 -11.78 -3.55 -4.46
CA GLY A 42 -12.28 -3.81 -3.11
C GLY A 42 -11.35 -3.29 -2.02
N VAL A 43 -11.30 -4.00 -0.89
CA VAL A 43 -10.54 -3.58 0.29
C VAL A 43 -9.08 -4.01 0.17
N ILE A 44 -8.15 -3.11 0.49
CA ILE A 44 -6.71 -3.38 0.47
C ILE A 44 -6.35 -4.31 1.64
N ASP A 45 -5.65 -5.41 1.32
CA ASP A 45 -5.21 -6.42 2.28
C ASP A 45 -4.25 -5.86 3.36
N ASP A 46 -4.43 -6.28 4.62
CA ASP A 46 -3.65 -5.83 5.77
C ASP A 46 -2.16 -6.19 5.68
N LYS A 47 -1.79 -7.18 4.86
CA LYS A 47 -0.38 -7.58 4.64
C LYS A 47 0.51 -6.44 4.14
N TYR A 48 -0.07 -5.40 3.54
CA TYR A 48 0.67 -4.27 2.98
C TYR A 48 1.10 -3.20 3.99
N LEU A 49 0.72 -3.33 5.27
CA LEU A 49 1.14 -2.43 6.37
C LEU A 49 0.93 -0.93 6.03
N LEU A 50 -0.19 -0.62 5.38
CA LEU A 50 -0.59 0.74 5.03
C LEU A 50 -1.26 1.43 6.22
N THR A 51 -0.94 2.70 6.41
CA THR A 51 -1.56 3.57 7.41
C THR A 51 -2.79 4.24 6.82
N SER A 52 -3.95 4.09 7.46
CA SER A 52 -5.17 4.81 7.07
C SER A 52 -5.02 6.31 7.32
N LEU A 53 -5.28 7.14 6.32
CA LEU A 53 -5.34 8.59 6.46
C LEU A 53 -6.79 9.07 6.51
N LYS A 54 -7.11 9.83 7.57
CA LYS A 54 -8.44 10.43 7.74
C LYS A 54 -8.71 11.43 6.62
N GLY A 55 -9.81 11.25 5.90
CA GLY A 55 -10.18 12.10 4.77
C GLY A 55 -9.36 11.87 3.50
N ALA A 56 -8.53 10.82 3.45
CA ALA A 56 -7.93 10.37 2.20
C ALA A 56 -8.96 9.59 1.39
N GLY A 57 -9.10 9.95 0.11
CA GLY A 57 -10.09 9.43 -0.81
C GLY A 57 -10.36 10.47 -1.88
N TYR A 58 -10.66 10.03 -3.10
CA TYR A 58 -11.16 10.93 -4.12
C TYR A 58 -12.63 11.28 -3.80
N PRO A 59 -13.08 12.53 -4.03
CA PRO A 59 -14.47 12.93 -3.82
C PRO A 59 -15.45 12.13 -4.68
#